data_AF-A0A2E9U7I2-F1
#
_entry.id   AF-A0A2E9U7I2-F1
#
_cell.length_a   1.000
_cell.length_b   1.000
_cell.length_c   1.000
_cell.angle_alpha   90.00
_cell.angle_beta   90.00
_cell.angle_gamma   90.00
#
_symmetry.space_group_name_H-M   'P 1'
#
loop_
_entity.id
_entity.type
_entity.pdbx_description
1 polymer ?
#
loop_
_entity_poly.entity_id
_entity_poly.type
_entity_poly.pdbx_seq_one_letter_code
_entity_poly.pdbx_strand_id
1 'polypeptide(L)'
;MMSEIAAEVVDDEEGEESGNEMEDALSAAFDESEAAEAAASPAPEAKPSVESAPESTTTTPSTGDAPPEGTTEEPAALTAPASWSPEAREAWKSIPPEVQKHIDKREAEIRTALNDTGTARQHQTEFQRLTQPYQQLFQAQGVDAMTGINAVLGTAAVLQGGTVQQKAETVATLIEDYGIDISALDDLLVGNIQPQSNDPEVAQLREQLAQQQQWINNQQQQYQAQTNAEQQRLNNDAEQFIKTHEFGEDVRRDMARFFDVAVQQGETLTMDEAYRRALSTRPDILKIIQNRNNSRRNQDAVGSAQAAGRSVPQNSSVAAQAPAPTSMRGALEQAWEDV
;
A
#
# COMPACT_ATOMS: atom_id res chain seq x y z
N MET A 1 -18.78 -28.97 70.59
CA MET A 1 -19.96 -29.74 70.16
C MET A 1 -20.51 -28.97 68.97
N MET A 2 -20.20 -29.41 67.75
CA MET A 2 -20.89 -30.50 67.01
C MET A 2 -22.29 -30.09 66.56
N SER A 3 -22.53 -30.31 65.25
CA SER A 3 -23.82 -30.47 64.55
C SER A 3 -24.67 -29.22 64.30
N GLU A 4 -25.38 -29.02 63.19
CA GLU A 4 -25.63 -29.73 61.90
C GLU A 4 -26.46 -28.71 61.07
N ILE A 5 -26.04 -28.29 59.86
CA ILE A 5 -26.52 -28.70 58.52
C ILE A 5 -28.05 -28.84 58.36
N ALA A 6 -28.65 -27.90 57.62
CA ALA A 6 -29.68 -28.07 56.58
C ALA A 6 -29.73 -26.74 55.79
N ALA A 7 -29.07 -26.59 54.63
CA ALA A 7 -29.45 -27.06 53.30
C ALA A 7 -30.80 -26.48 52.81
N GLU A 8 -30.80 -25.20 52.46
CA GLU A 8 -31.82 -24.58 51.60
C GLU A 8 -31.19 -24.38 50.21
N VAL A 9 -31.60 -25.23 49.28
CA VAL A 9 -31.25 -25.16 47.86
C VAL A 9 -32.30 -24.26 47.22
N VAL A 10 -31.91 -23.02 46.93
CA VAL A 10 -32.64 -22.16 46.00
C VAL A 10 -32.03 -22.39 44.62
N ASP A 11 -32.89 -22.93 43.76
CA ASP A 11 -32.73 -23.15 42.33
C ASP A 11 -32.61 -21.77 41.64
N ASP A 12 -31.46 -21.49 41.02
CA ASP A 12 -31.26 -20.31 40.16
C ASP A 12 -30.68 -20.82 38.84
N GLU A 13 -31.60 -21.07 37.91
CA GLU A 13 -31.35 -21.56 36.55
C GLU A 13 -31.21 -20.33 35.63
N GLU A 14 -30.03 -19.70 35.62
CA GLU A 14 -29.64 -18.74 34.58
C GLU A 14 -28.68 -19.42 33.58
N GLY A 15 -29.13 -19.58 32.34
CA GLY A 15 -28.26 -19.92 31.23
C GLY A 15 -29.02 -20.28 29.97
N GLU A 16 -28.74 -19.56 28.88
CA GLU A 16 -29.15 -19.82 27.48
C GLU A 16 -30.38 -19.08 26.94
N GLU A 17 -30.30 -17.75 26.75
CA GLU A 17 -31.19 -17.07 25.79
C GLU A 17 -30.62 -15.76 25.19
N SER A 18 -29.34 -15.73 24.81
CA SER A 18 -28.74 -14.54 24.14
C SER A 18 -27.89 -14.88 22.91
N GLY A 19 -28.19 -15.99 22.23
CA GLY A 19 -27.49 -16.43 21.02
C GLY A 19 -28.23 -16.14 19.69
N ASN A 20 -29.57 -16.04 19.71
CA ASN A 20 -30.36 -16.08 18.47
C ASN A 20 -30.81 -14.71 17.94
N GLU A 21 -30.80 -13.64 18.72
CA GLU A 21 -31.30 -12.33 18.25
C GLU A 21 -30.35 -11.64 17.26
N MET A 22 -29.05 -11.92 17.35
CA MET A 22 -28.04 -11.29 16.50
C MET A 22 -27.97 -11.92 15.10
N GLU A 23 -28.24 -13.23 14.98
CA GLU A 23 -28.34 -13.91 13.67
C GLU A 23 -29.65 -13.56 12.95
N ASP A 24 -30.77 -13.43 13.68
CA ASP A 24 -32.05 -12.99 13.10
C ASP A 24 -31.99 -11.54 12.60
N ALA A 25 -31.31 -10.64 13.33
CA ALA A 25 -31.12 -9.25 12.91
C ALA A 25 -30.24 -9.12 11.65
N LEU A 26 -29.24 -9.99 11.49
CA LEU A 26 -28.36 -10.01 10.32
C LEU A 26 -29.05 -10.61 9.09
N SER A 27 -29.91 -11.61 9.27
CA SER A 27 -30.69 -12.20 8.17
C SER A 27 -31.76 -11.23 7.65
N ALA A 28 -32.42 -10.47 8.52
CA ALA A 28 -33.41 -9.47 8.12
C ALA A 28 -32.80 -8.30 7.33
N ALA A 29 -31.59 -7.85 7.69
CA ALA A 29 -30.89 -6.79 6.99
C ALA A 29 -30.42 -7.20 5.57
N PHE A 30 -30.15 -8.49 5.35
CA PHE A 30 -29.75 -9.01 4.05
C PHE A 30 -30.95 -9.11 3.09
N ASP A 31 -32.10 -9.57 3.59
CA ASP A 31 -33.33 -9.75 2.80
C ASP A 31 -33.93 -8.39 2.35
N GLU A 32 -33.80 -7.35 3.17
CA GLU A 32 -34.24 -5.98 2.82
C GLU A 32 -33.33 -5.32 1.76
N SER A 33 -32.07 -5.76 1.65
CA SER A 33 -31.15 -5.29 0.60
C SER A 33 -31.35 -6.02 -0.74
N GLU A 34 -31.85 -7.25 -0.74
CA GLU A 34 -32.14 -8.04 -1.95
C GLU A 34 -33.48 -7.63 -2.59
N ALA A 35 -34.44 -7.16 -1.78
CA ALA A 35 -35.74 -6.65 -2.26
C ALA A 35 -35.67 -5.26 -2.93
N ALA A 36 -34.63 -4.47 -2.68
CA ALA A 36 -34.45 -3.13 -3.25
C ALA A 36 -33.76 -3.11 -4.63
N GLU A 37 -33.12 -4.20 -5.05
CA GLU A 37 -32.40 -4.29 -6.34
C GLU A 37 -33.22 -4.96 -7.46
N ALA A 38 -34.40 -5.51 -7.14
CA ALA A 38 -35.27 -6.21 -8.11
C ALA A 38 -36.33 -5.32 -8.81
N ALA A 39 -36.29 -3.99 -8.63
CA ALA A 39 -37.33 -3.08 -9.13
C ALA A 39 -36.77 -1.87 -9.92
N ALA A 40 -35.92 -2.07 -10.93
CA ALA A 40 -35.58 -0.99 -11.87
C ALA A 40 -35.09 -1.43 -13.27
N SER A 41 -35.99 -2.00 -14.10
CA SER A 41 -36.05 -1.80 -15.58
C SER A 41 -37.01 -2.82 -16.23
N PRO A 42 -37.69 -2.53 -17.38
CA PRO A 42 -37.05 -1.95 -18.58
C PRO A 42 -37.88 -1.08 -19.58
N ALA A 43 -37.13 -0.37 -20.46
CA ALA A 43 -37.33 -0.08 -21.91
C ALA A 43 -38.36 1.01 -22.39
N PRO A 44 -38.38 1.41 -23.69
CA PRO A 44 -37.33 1.99 -24.57
C PRO A 44 -37.81 3.17 -25.49
N GLU A 45 -36.97 4.14 -25.89
CA GLU A 45 -37.27 5.09 -27.01
C GLU A 45 -35.93 5.51 -27.70
N ALA A 46 -35.70 5.24 -29.00
CA ALA A 46 -36.13 5.93 -30.23
C ALA A 46 -35.26 7.16 -30.62
N LYS A 47 -34.65 7.10 -31.83
CA LYS A 47 -33.84 8.15 -32.50
C LYS A 47 -34.71 9.30 -33.06
N PRO A 48 -34.20 10.53 -33.22
CA PRO A 48 -33.63 11.03 -34.51
C PRO A 48 -32.37 11.91 -34.29
N SER A 49 -31.36 12.04 -35.18
CA SER A 49 -31.22 12.49 -36.58
C SER A 49 -30.92 14.01 -36.75
N VAL A 50 -29.68 14.28 -37.23
CA VAL A 50 -29.09 15.38 -38.05
C VAL A 50 -28.90 16.82 -37.51
N GLU A 51 -27.66 17.30 -37.72
CA GLU A 51 -27.28 18.56 -38.42
C GLU A 51 -26.48 19.60 -37.61
N SER A 52 -25.17 19.73 -37.93
CA SER A 52 -24.56 20.91 -38.56
C SER A 52 -23.03 20.87 -38.51
N ALA A 53 -22.41 20.85 -39.70
CA ALA A 53 -21.05 21.34 -39.96
C ALA A 53 -21.09 22.88 -40.19
N PRO A 54 -19.95 23.59 -40.18
CA PRO A 54 -19.13 23.76 -41.39
C PRO A 54 -17.61 23.65 -41.11
N GLU A 55 -16.82 22.94 -41.92
CA GLU A 55 -16.19 23.35 -43.19
C GLU A 55 -15.04 24.37 -43.03
N SER A 56 -13.79 23.91 -43.20
CA SER A 56 -12.89 24.53 -44.20
C SER A 56 -11.69 23.64 -44.54
N THR A 57 -11.68 23.32 -45.82
CA THR A 57 -10.72 22.68 -46.72
C THR A 57 -9.27 23.16 -46.66
N THR A 58 -8.33 22.24 -46.90
CA THR A 58 -7.25 22.41 -47.90
C THR A 58 -6.89 21.06 -48.50
N THR A 59 -7.15 20.92 -49.80
CA THR A 59 -6.71 19.85 -50.72
C THR A 59 -5.19 19.99 -50.99
N THR A 60 -4.41 18.96 -51.36
CA THR A 60 -4.43 18.15 -52.60
C THR A 60 -3.37 17.00 -52.50
N PRO A 61 -3.21 16.07 -53.48
CA PRO A 61 -3.38 14.63 -53.27
C PRO A 61 -2.09 13.79 -53.48
N SER A 62 -2.12 12.49 -53.15
CA SER A 62 -1.40 11.50 -53.95
C SER A 62 -2.00 10.11 -53.79
N THR A 63 -2.37 9.55 -54.94
CA THR A 63 -2.82 8.18 -55.21
C THR A 63 -1.83 7.12 -54.72
N GLY A 64 -2.37 6.02 -54.19
CA GLY A 64 -1.63 4.79 -53.89
C GLY A 64 -2.57 3.74 -53.31
N ASP A 65 -3.21 2.97 -54.19
CA ASP A 65 -3.99 1.77 -53.90
C ASP A 65 -3.08 0.70 -53.25
N ALA A 66 -3.43 0.26 -52.04
CA ALA A 66 -3.01 -1.01 -51.46
C ALA A 66 -4.07 -1.46 -50.43
N PRO A 67 -4.49 -2.74 -50.42
CA PRO A 67 -5.56 -3.24 -49.54
C PRO A 67 -5.20 -3.09 -48.05
N PRO A 68 -6.17 -2.90 -47.13
CA PRO A 68 -5.87 -2.88 -45.71
C PRO A 68 -5.47 -4.29 -45.25
N GLU A 69 -4.17 -4.52 -45.09
CA GLU A 69 -3.69 -5.59 -44.23
C GLU A 69 -4.15 -5.26 -42.81
N GLY A 70 -5.05 -6.11 -42.29
CA GLY A 70 -5.45 -6.10 -40.91
C GLY A 70 -4.21 -6.29 -40.05
N THR A 71 -3.73 -5.19 -39.47
CA THR A 71 -2.87 -5.25 -38.30
C THR A 71 -3.76 -5.79 -37.19
N THR A 72 -3.70 -7.11 -37.00
CA THR A 72 -4.08 -7.72 -35.74
C THR A 72 -3.10 -7.12 -34.73
N GLU A 73 -3.55 -6.13 -33.97
CA GLU A 73 -2.89 -5.76 -32.73
C GLU A 73 -2.83 -7.02 -31.88
N GLU A 74 -1.66 -7.64 -31.84
CA GLU A 74 -1.33 -8.64 -30.84
C GLU A 74 -1.56 -7.96 -29.49
N PRO A 75 -2.50 -8.44 -28.65
CA PRO A 75 -2.80 -7.77 -27.40
C PRO A 75 -1.52 -7.72 -26.57
N ALA A 76 -1.13 -6.52 -26.13
CA ALA A 76 0.02 -6.34 -25.26
C ALA A 76 -0.05 -7.36 -24.13
N ALA A 77 0.95 -8.23 -24.03
CA ALA A 77 0.96 -9.31 -23.06
C ALA A 77 0.82 -8.73 -21.65
N LEU A 78 -0.28 -9.05 -20.97
CA LEU A 78 -0.52 -8.62 -19.60
C LEU A 78 0.62 -9.15 -18.73
N THR A 79 1.21 -8.28 -17.92
CA THR A 79 2.27 -8.65 -16.98
C THR A 79 1.66 -9.18 -15.69
N ALA A 80 2.40 -10.06 -15.01
CA ALA A 80 1.96 -10.58 -13.72
C ALA A 80 1.87 -9.46 -12.67
N PRO A 81 0.88 -9.47 -11.77
CA PRO A 81 0.80 -8.47 -10.70
C PRO A 81 2.06 -8.46 -9.83
N ALA A 82 2.59 -7.26 -9.56
CA ALA A 82 3.83 -7.10 -8.77
C ALA A 82 3.65 -7.47 -7.29
N SER A 83 2.41 -7.45 -6.80
CA SER A 83 2.02 -7.86 -5.44
C SER A 83 2.16 -9.37 -5.19
N TRP A 84 2.35 -10.17 -6.24
CA TRP A 84 2.40 -11.62 -6.16
C TRP A 84 3.79 -12.14 -5.84
N SER A 85 3.83 -13.35 -5.25
CA SER A 85 5.09 -14.04 -4.99
C SER A 85 5.86 -14.27 -6.30
N PRO A 86 7.20 -14.29 -6.24
CA PRO A 86 8.06 -14.62 -7.38
C PRO A 86 7.63 -15.89 -8.13
N GLU A 87 7.25 -16.94 -7.40
CA GLU A 87 6.83 -18.23 -7.97
C GLU A 87 5.53 -18.10 -8.76
N ALA A 88 4.55 -17.36 -8.22
CA ALA A 88 3.28 -17.12 -8.89
C ALA A 88 3.47 -16.27 -10.16
N ARG A 89 4.42 -15.32 -10.14
CA ARG A 89 4.78 -14.52 -11.33
C ARG A 89 5.43 -15.36 -12.43
N GLU A 90 6.25 -16.37 -12.08
CA GLU A 90 6.79 -17.30 -13.09
C GLU A 90 5.69 -18.12 -13.78
N ALA A 91 4.65 -18.52 -13.02
CA ALA A 91 3.53 -19.29 -13.54
C ALA A 91 2.56 -18.46 -14.40
N TRP A 92 2.65 -17.12 -14.40
CA TRP A 92 1.72 -16.24 -15.09
C TRP A 92 1.55 -16.56 -16.57
N LYS A 93 2.66 -16.86 -17.27
CA LYS A 93 2.65 -17.21 -18.70
C LYS A 93 1.89 -18.49 -19.03
N SER A 94 1.65 -19.36 -18.03
CA SER A 94 0.88 -20.59 -18.20
C SER A 94 -0.63 -20.39 -18.06
N ILE A 95 -1.07 -19.23 -17.56
CA ILE A 95 -2.48 -18.89 -17.38
C ILE A 95 -3.08 -18.47 -18.74
N PRO A 96 -4.26 -18.97 -19.13
CA PRO A 96 -4.92 -18.56 -20.37
C PRO A 96 -5.19 -17.04 -20.41
N PRO A 97 -5.12 -16.39 -21.60
CA PRO A 97 -5.22 -14.93 -21.73
C PRO A 97 -6.55 -14.35 -21.24
N GLU A 98 -7.66 -15.07 -21.39
CA GLU A 98 -8.96 -14.64 -20.87
C GLU A 98 -8.97 -14.58 -19.33
N VAL A 99 -8.31 -15.53 -18.66
CA VAL A 99 -8.18 -15.52 -17.21
C VAL A 99 -7.25 -14.41 -16.74
N GLN A 100 -6.17 -14.12 -17.48
CA GLN A 100 -5.28 -12.98 -17.19
C GLN A 100 -6.04 -11.65 -17.22
N LYS A 101 -6.93 -11.43 -18.20
CA LYS A 101 -7.79 -10.23 -18.27
C LYS A 101 -8.72 -10.11 -17.07
N HIS A 102 -9.35 -11.20 -16.67
CA HIS A 102 -10.22 -11.21 -15.49
C HIS A 102 -9.45 -10.91 -14.20
N ILE A 103 -8.23 -11.44 -14.06
CA ILE A 103 -7.37 -11.16 -12.91
C ILE A 103 -6.95 -9.70 -12.89
N ASP A 104 -6.53 -9.13 -14.03
CA ASP A 104 -6.11 -7.73 -14.09
C ASP A 104 -7.27 -6.78 -13.76
N LYS A 105 -8.48 -7.06 -14.28
CA LYS A 105 -9.69 -6.31 -13.91
C LYS A 105 -9.94 -6.34 -12.41
N ARG A 106 -9.90 -7.53 -11.79
CA ARG A 106 -10.09 -7.67 -10.34
C ARG A 106 -9.01 -6.94 -9.55
N GLU A 107 -7.75 -7.03 -9.99
CA GLU A 107 -6.63 -6.36 -9.34
C GLU A 107 -6.76 -4.83 -9.44
N ALA A 108 -7.29 -4.31 -10.56
CA ALA A 108 -7.61 -2.90 -10.71
C ALA A 108 -8.75 -2.46 -9.78
N GLU A 109 -9.81 -3.25 -9.64
CA GLU A 109 -10.91 -3.00 -8.69
C GLU A 109 -10.41 -2.98 -7.24
N ILE A 110 -9.56 -3.94 -6.86
CA ILE A 110 -8.92 -4.01 -5.54
C ILE A 110 -8.05 -2.77 -5.32
N ARG A 111 -7.22 -2.38 -6.29
CA ARG A 111 -6.37 -1.18 -6.20
C ARG A 111 -7.20 0.08 -5.98
N THR A 112 -8.30 0.24 -6.71
CA THR A 112 -9.22 1.37 -6.54
C THR A 112 -9.82 1.38 -5.13
N ALA A 113 -10.37 0.25 -4.66
CA ALA A 113 -10.92 0.16 -3.31
C ALA A 113 -9.88 0.44 -2.20
N LEU A 114 -8.63 0.00 -2.39
CA LEU A 114 -7.53 0.30 -1.45
C LEU A 114 -7.16 1.77 -1.45
N ASN A 115 -7.13 2.42 -2.62
CA ASN A 115 -6.84 3.85 -2.74
C ASN A 115 -7.95 4.70 -2.12
N ASP A 116 -9.21 4.36 -2.38
CA ASP A 116 -10.38 5.07 -1.84
C ASP A 116 -10.41 5.01 -0.31
N THR A 117 -10.02 3.86 0.26
CA THR A 117 -9.90 3.68 1.71
C THR A 117 -8.58 4.22 2.29
N GLY A 118 -7.60 4.54 1.44
CA GLY A 118 -6.27 5.00 1.84
C GLY A 118 -6.32 6.33 2.59
N THR A 119 -7.10 7.27 2.10
CA THR A 119 -7.29 8.59 2.72
C THR A 119 -7.95 8.48 4.11
N ALA A 120 -8.96 7.62 4.25
CA ALA A 120 -9.62 7.36 5.53
C ALA A 120 -8.66 6.76 6.56
N ARG A 121 -7.81 5.79 6.15
CA ARG A 121 -6.78 5.22 7.03
C ARG A 121 -5.71 6.24 7.44
N GLN A 122 -5.29 7.10 6.51
CA GLN A 122 -4.35 8.18 6.81
C GLN A 122 -4.94 9.14 7.83
N HIS A 123 -6.18 9.59 7.63
CA HIS A 123 -6.88 10.46 8.57
C HIS A 123 -7.03 9.82 9.95
N GLN A 124 -7.39 8.53 10.02
CA GLN A 124 -7.46 7.79 11.28
C GLN A 124 -6.11 7.72 12.00
N THR A 125 -5.03 7.48 11.25
CA THR A 125 -3.67 7.40 11.79
C THR A 125 -3.23 8.76 12.33
N GLU A 126 -3.49 9.84 11.60
CA GLU A 126 -3.20 11.20 12.06
C GLU A 126 -4.03 11.58 13.28
N PHE A 127 -5.32 11.28 13.27
CA PHE A 127 -6.20 11.52 14.40
C PHE A 127 -5.73 10.77 15.66
N GLN A 128 -5.37 9.49 15.53
CA GLN A 128 -4.78 8.74 16.64
C GLN A 128 -3.48 9.38 17.12
N ARG A 129 -2.58 9.77 16.22
CA ARG A 129 -1.32 10.44 16.59
C ARG A 129 -1.55 11.75 17.36
N LEU A 130 -2.56 12.53 16.97
CA LEU A 130 -2.91 13.79 17.63
C LEU A 130 -3.56 13.59 19.00
N THR A 131 -4.37 12.54 19.15
CA THR A 131 -5.14 12.28 20.38
C THR A 131 -4.38 11.42 21.40
N GLN A 132 -3.39 10.64 20.96
CA GLN A 132 -2.60 9.74 21.80
C GLN A 132 -2.03 10.41 23.08
N PRO A 133 -1.46 11.63 23.03
CA PRO A 133 -0.94 12.29 24.24
C PRO A 133 -2.03 12.63 25.28
N TYR A 134 -3.28 12.79 24.82
CA TYR A 134 -4.42 13.21 25.63
C TYR A 134 -5.35 12.05 25.98
N GLN A 135 -5.01 10.81 25.60
CA GLN A 135 -5.86 9.64 25.84
C GLN A 135 -6.18 9.45 27.33
N GLN A 136 -5.21 9.71 28.22
CA GLN A 136 -5.42 9.63 29.66
C GLN A 136 -6.41 10.69 30.18
N LEU A 137 -6.44 11.88 29.57
CA LEU A 137 -7.38 12.94 29.93
C LEU A 137 -8.82 12.51 29.61
N PHE A 138 -9.04 11.97 28.40
CA PHE A 138 -10.35 11.48 28.00
C PHE A 138 -10.80 10.27 28.82
N GLN A 139 -9.89 9.34 29.13
CA GLN A 139 -10.18 8.21 30.01
C GLN A 139 -10.55 8.63 31.43
N ALA A 140 -9.87 9.63 31.99
CA ALA A 140 -10.19 10.18 33.31
C ALA A 140 -11.60 10.81 33.37
N GLN A 141 -12.05 11.36 32.24
CA GLN A 141 -13.40 11.92 32.07
C GLN A 141 -14.44 10.87 31.66
N GLY A 142 -14.04 9.61 31.45
CA GLY A 142 -14.94 8.52 31.05
C GLY A 142 -15.50 8.67 29.63
N VAL A 143 -14.86 9.46 28.76
CA VAL A 143 -15.31 9.72 27.38
C VAL A 143 -14.28 9.22 26.37
N ASP A 144 -14.74 8.91 25.16
CA ASP A 144 -13.84 8.65 24.03
C ASP A 144 -13.32 9.98 23.44
N ALA A 145 -12.23 9.90 22.67
CA ALA A 145 -11.58 11.08 22.11
C ALA A 145 -12.48 11.89 21.17
N MET A 146 -13.37 11.25 20.41
CA MET A 146 -14.28 11.96 19.50
C MET A 146 -15.31 12.76 20.27
N THR A 147 -15.92 12.15 21.30
CA THR A 147 -16.88 12.84 22.17
C THR A 147 -16.22 13.97 22.96
N GLY A 148 -15.02 13.73 23.52
CA GLY A 148 -14.28 14.75 24.25
C GLY A 148 -13.89 15.95 23.39
N ILE A 149 -13.40 15.71 22.17
CA ILE A 149 -13.08 16.79 21.22
C ILE A 149 -14.33 17.55 20.81
N ASN A 150 -15.45 16.86 20.54
CA ASN A 150 -16.70 17.51 20.21
C ASN A 150 -17.16 18.46 21.34
N ALA A 151 -17.09 18.01 22.60
CA ALA A 151 -17.40 18.85 23.75
C ALA A 151 -16.52 20.11 23.81
N VAL A 152 -15.20 19.98 23.61
CA VAL A 152 -14.27 21.12 23.57
C VAL A 152 -14.59 22.08 22.43
N LEU A 153 -14.88 21.55 21.23
CA LEU A 153 -15.25 22.37 20.07
C LEU A 153 -16.59 23.08 20.27
N GLY A 154 -17.56 22.43 20.94
CA GLY A 154 -18.82 23.04 21.34
C GLY A 154 -18.62 24.25 22.27
N THR A 155 -17.79 24.07 23.31
CA THR A 155 -17.40 25.15 24.22
C THR A 155 -16.71 26.29 23.46
N ALA A 156 -15.76 25.97 22.56
CA ALA A 156 -15.07 26.97 21.75
C ALA A 156 -16.04 27.75 20.83
N ALA A 157 -17.01 27.07 20.23
CA ALA A 157 -18.01 27.71 19.38
C ALA A 157 -18.87 28.73 20.15
N VAL A 158 -19.29 28.39 21.38
CA VAL A 158 -20.02 29.32 22.26
C VAL A 158 -19.14 30.50 22.67
N LEU A 159 -17.88 30.25 23.04
CA LEU A 159 -16.94 31.32 23.42
C LEU A 159 -16.63 32.27 22.25
N GLN A 160 -16.62 31.78 21.01
CA GLN A 160 -16.37 32.60 19.84
C GLN A 160 -17.62 33.38 19.39
N GLY A 161 -18.75 32.68 19.19
CA GLY A 161 -19.96 33.22 18.55
C GLY A 161 -21.15 33.51 19.48
N GLY A 162 -21.09 33.12 20.75
CA GLY A 162 -22.19 33.29 21.71
C GLY A 162 -22.42 34.73 22.16
N THR A 163 -23.54 34.98 22.82
CA THR A 163 -23.82 36.27 23.47
C THR A 163 -22.90 36.48 24.68
N VAL A 164 -22.77 37.72 25.14
CA VAL A 164 -21.93 38.05 26.31
C VAL A 164 -22.33 37.22 27.54
N GLN A 165 -23.63 37.03 27.75
CA GLN A 165 -24.17 36.22 28.83
C GLN A 165 -23.80 34.74 28.68
N GLN A 166 -23.96 34.16 27.48
CA GLN A 166 -23.61 32.76 27.22
C GLN A 166 -22.12 32.48 27.41
N LYS A 167 -21.26 33.43 27.00
CA LYS A 167 -19.82 33.34 27.22
C LYS A 167 -19.50 33.35 28.71
N ALA A 168 -20.10 34.27 29.47
CA ALA A 168 -19.90 34.36 30.92
C ALA A 168 -20.34 33.09 31.65
N GLU A 169 -21.49 32.53 31.29
CA GLU A 169 -22.01 31.28 31.86
C GLU A 169 -21.12 30.07 31.53
N THR A 170 -20.64 29.99 30.28
CA THR A 170 -19.72 28.92 29.85
C THR A 170 -18.38 29.01 30.60
N VAL A 171 -17.84 30.21 30.77
CA VAL A 171 -16.60 30.42 31.55
C VAL A 171 -16.82 30.10 33.03
N ALA A 172 -17.96 30.48 33.60
CA ALA A 172 -18.28 30.14 34.99
C ALA A 172 -18.34 28.63 35.22
N THR A 173 -18.97 27.89 34.29
CA THR A 173 -19.01 26.42 34.33
C THR A 173 -17.61 25.82 34.23
N LEU A 174 -16.76 26.35 33.32
CA LEU A 174 -15.38 25.89 33.17
C LEU A 174 -14.53 26.11 34.44
N ILE A 175 -14.74 27.24 35.12
CA ILE A 175 -14.05 27.54 36.39
C ILE A 175 -14.43 26.51 37.46
N GLU A 176 -15.70 26.14 37.54
CA GLU A 176 -16.19 25.14 38.49
C GLU A 176 -15.68 23.73 38.16
N ASP A 177 -15.81 23.30 36.91
CA ASP A 177 -15.44 21.95 36.44
C ASP A 177 -13.94 21.65 36.58
N TYR A 178 -13.09 22.66 36.35
CA TYR A 178 -11.63 22.52 36.42
C TYR A 178 -11.04 23.02 37.74
N GLY A 179 -11.87 23.46 38.69
CA GLY A 179 -11.43 23.90 40.02
C GLY A 179 -10.48 25.11 39.99
N ILE A 180 -10.73 26.08 39.10
CA ILE A 180 -9.90 27.27 38.97
C ILE A 180 -10.20 28.21 40.15
N ASP A 181 -9.16 28.60 40.89
CA ASP A 181 -9.31 29.57 41.98
C ASP A 181 -9.63 30.97 41.42
N ILE A 182 -10.83 31.45 41.72
CA ILE A 182 -11.36 32.75 41.27
C ILE A 182 -10.49 33.89 41.80
N SER A 183 -9.91 33.77 43.00
CA SER A 183 -9.07 34.81 43.57
C SER A 183 -7.74 34.94 42.82
N ALA A 184 -7.12 33.81 42.47
CA ALA A 184 -5.92 33.78 41.64
C ALA A 184 -6.20 34.27 40.20
N LEU A 185 -7.40 33.99 39.67
CA LEU A 185 -7.83 34.48 38.36
C LEU A 185 -8.02 36.01 38.36
N ASP A 186 -8.65 36.56 39.40
CA ASP A 186 -8.86 38.01 39.55
C ASP A 186 -7.53 38.77 39.61
N ASP A 187 -6.57 38.28 40.41
CA ASP A 187 -5.22 38.85 40.51
C ASP A 187 -4.50 38.89 39.15
N LEU A 188 -4.65 37.83 38.33
CA LEU A 188 -4.08 37.77 36.97
C LEU A 188 -4.77 38.73 35.99
N LEU A 189 -6.09 38.90 36.08
CA LEU A 189 -6.85 39.80 35.22
C LEU A 189 -6.54 41.27 35.52
N VAL A 190 -6.39 41.62 36.80
CA VAL A 190 -6.05 42.97 37.24
C VAL A 190 -4.56 43.30 36.99
N GLY A 191 -3.66 42.31 37.11
CA GLY A 191 -2.22 42.47 36.90
C GLY A 191 -1.78 42.59 35.44
N ASN A 192 -2.55 42.06 34.47
CA ASN A 192 -2.18 42.03 33.04
C ASN A 192 -2.45 43.34 32.28
N ILE A 193 -2.98 44.38 32.93
CA ILE A 193 -3.08 45.73 32.34
C ILE A 193 -1.77 46.48 32.62
N GLN A 194 -0.64 46.01 32.07
CA GLN A 194 0.62 46.72 32.18
C GLN A 194 0.93 47.51 30.91
N PRO A 195 1.12 48.84 31.00
CA PRO A 195 1.56 49.65 29.87
C PRO A 195 2.96 49.17 29.46
N GLN A 196 3.16 48.94 28.16
CA GLN A 196 4.47 48.63 27.62
C GLN A 196 5.48 49.68 28.10
N SER A 197 6.46 49.24 28.89
CA SER A 197 7.60 50.07 29.25
C SER A 197 8.34 50.45 27.97
N ASN A 198 8.32 51.74 27.64
CA ASN A 198 8.99 52.36 26.50
C ASN A 198 10.45 52.69 26.86
N ASP A 199 11.20 51.70 27.33
CA ASP A 199 12.62 51.89 27.59
C ASP A 199 13.39 51.75 26.25
N PRO A 200 14.06 52.81 25.75
CA PRO A 200 14.76 52.77 24.46
C PRO A 200 15.88 51.73 24.39
N GLU A 201 16.46 51.32 25.53
CA GLU A 201 17.43 50.22 25.59
C GLU A 201 16.77 48.86 25.33
N VAL A 202 15.55 48.66 25.85
CA VAL A 202 14.73 47.46 25.60
C VAL A 202 14.24 47.41 24.15
N ALA A 203 13.99 48.55 23.51
CA ALA A 203 13.63 48.62 22.10
C ALA A 203 14.78 48.14 21.17
N GLN A 204 16.03 48.54 21.43
CA GLN A 204 17.19 48.04 20.67
C GLN A 204 17.44 46.55 20.89
N LEU A 205 17.30 46.06 22.13
CA LEU A 205 17.44 44.63 22.43
C LEU A 205 16.37 43.79 21.70
N ARG A 206 15.13 44.29 21.62
CA ARG A 206 14.03 43.65 20.87
C ARG A 206 14.33 43.57 19.38
N GLU A 207 14.90 44.61 18.78
CA GLU A 207 15.31 44.62 17.36
C GLU A 207 16.41 43.59 17.09
N GLN A 208 17.42 43.50 17.97
CA GLN A 208 18.49 42.48 17.85
C GLN A 208 17.97 41.06 17.99
N LEU A 209 17.08 40.81 18.97
CA LEU A 209 16.44 39.51 19.14
C LEU A 209 15.59 39.14 17.93
N ALA A 210 14.84 40.09 17.36
CA ALA A 210 14.05 39.85 16.17
C ALA A 210 14.93 39.45 14.97
N GLN A 211 16.05 40.14 14.77
CA GLN A 211 17.01 39.80 13.69
C GLN A 211 17.65 38.42 13.91
N GLN A 212 18.05 38.10 15.15
CA GLN A 212 18.59 36.78 15.48
C GLN A 212 17.56 35.67 15.27
N GLN A 213 16.31 35.90 15.69
CA GLN A 213 15.21 34.97 15.51
C GLN A 213 14.93 34.72 14.03
N GLN A 214 14.95 35.77 13.20
CA GLN A 214 14.82 35.63 11.75
C GLN A 214 15.96 34.80 11.14
N TRP A 215 17.20 34.99 11.60
CA TRP A 215 18.34 34.20 11.13
C TRP A 215 18.21 32.71 11.50
N ILE A 216 17.83 32.41 12.75
CA ILE A 216 17.60 31.02 13.21
C ILE A 216 16.46 30.38 12.40
N ASN A 217 15.35 31.08 12.22
CA ASN A 217 14.22 30.57 11.44
C ASN A 217 14.61 30.31 9.97
N ASN A 218 15.39 31.20 9.36
CA ASN A 218 15.87 31.02 7.99
C ASN A 218 16.83 29.82 7.87
N GLN A 219 17.76 29.69 8.82
CA GLN A 219 18.69 28.56 8.88
C GLN A 219 17.95 27.23 9.07
N GLN A 220 16.96 27.19 9.97
CA GLN A 220 16.17 25.99 10.21
C GLN A 220 15.34 25.61 8.97
N GLN A 221 14.75 26.58 8.28
CA GLN A 221 14.03 26.34 7.02
C GLN A 221 14.96 25.80 5.93
N GLN A 222 16.17 26.34 5.78
CA GLN A 222 17.15 25.82 4.82
C GLN A 222 17.58 24.39 5.15
N TYR A 223 17.84 24.11 6.42
CA TYR A 223 18.22 22.77 6.87
C TYR A 223 17.11 21.76 6.58
N GLN A 224 15.87 22.08 6.96
CA GLN A 224 14.71 21.23 6.67
C GLN A 224 14.49 21.02 5.17
N ALA A 225 14.65 22.08 4.36
CA ALA A 225 14.54 21.98 2.91
C ALA A 225 15.61 21.06 2.31
N GLN A 226 16.86 21.15 2.78
CA GLN A 226 17.94 20.28 2.33
C GLN A 226 17.70 18.82 2.72
N THR A 227 17.36 18.55 3.99
CA THR A 227 17.07 17.18 4.43
C THR A 227 15.87 16.59 3.69
N ASN A 228 14.83 17.37 3.44
CA ASN A 228 13.67 16.90 2.68
C ASN A 228 14.02 16.62 1.22
N ALA A 229 14.82 17.49 0.58
CA ALA A 229 15.26 17.28 -0.79
C ALA A 229 16.17 16.05 -0.93
N GLU A 230 17.06 15.84 0.04
CA GLU A 230 17.93 14.65 0.09
C GLU A 230 17.10 13.38 0.28
N GLN A 231 16.19 13.36 1.25
CA GLN A 231 15.28 12.21 1.46
C GLN A 231 14.44 11.91 0.22
N GLN A 232 13.89 12.92 -0.43
CA GLN A 232 13.13 12.74 -1.67
C GLN A 232 14.00 12.16 -2.78
N ARG A 233 15.25 12.62 -2.93
CA ARG A 233 16.18 12.08 -3.91
C ARG A 233 16.50 10.61 -3.62
N LEU A 234 16.84 10.26 -2.38
CA LEU A 234 17.11 8.87 -2.00
C LEU A 234 15.90 7.97 -2.25
N ASN A 235 14.70 8.43 -1.92
CA ASN A 235 13.47 7.68 -2.18
C ASN A 235 13.23 7.47 -3.67
N ASN A 236 13.42 8.50 -4.50
CA ASN A 236 13.28 8.39 -5.95
C ASN A 236 14.32 7.42 -6.55
N ASP A 237 15.59 7.54 -6.14
CA ASP A 237 16.66 6.64 -6.59
C ASP A 237 16.37 5.20 -6.17
N ALA A 238 15.83 5.00 -4.95
CA ALA A 238 15.43 3.69 -4.46
C ALA A 238 14.26 3.09 -5.22
N GLU A 239 13.24 3.88 -5.52
CA GLU A 239 12.10 3.43 -6.33
C GLU A 239 12.52 3.07 -7.76
N GLN A 240 13.39 3.87 -8.38
CA GLN A 240 13.92 3.57 -9.72
C GLN A 240 14.76 2.29 -9.71
N PHE A 241 15.60 2.12 -8.71
CA PHE A 241 16.38 0.90 -8.53
C PHE A 241 15.45 -0.32 -8.41
N ILE A 242 14.42 -0.22 -7.58
CA ILE A 242 13.48 -1.33 -7.38
C ILE A 242 12.68 -1.65 -8.66
N LYS A 243 12.25 -0.65 -9.41
CA LYS A 243 11.54 -0.84 -10.68
C LYS A 243 12.41 -1.48 -11.77
N THR A 244 13.71 -1.22 -11.75
CA THR A 244 14.66 -1.74 -12.76
C THR A 244 15.15 -3.15 -12.47
N HIS A 245 15.02 -3.61 -11.22
CA HIS A 245 15.47 -4.94 -10.79
C HIS A 245 14.29 -5.92 -10.70
N GLU A 246 14.46 -7.10 -11.30
CA GLU A 246 13.40 -8.13 -11.42
C GLU A 246 12.73 -8.50 -10.10
N PHE A 247 13.52 -8.64 -9.04
CA PHE A 247 13.06 -8.99 -7.70
C PHE A 247 13.09 -7.80 -6.73
N GLY A 248 13.27 -6.57 -7.24
CA GLY A 248 13.46 -5.37 -6.42
C GLY A 248 12.33 -5.14 -5.42
N GLU A 249 11.08 -5.38 -5.84
CA GLU A 249 9.90 -5.26 -4.98
C GLU A 249 9.92 -6.30 -3.86
N ASP A 250 10.31 -7.55 -4.17
CA ASP A 250 10.36 -8.64 -3.20
C ASP A 250 11.43 -8.38 -2.14
N VAL A 251 12.59 -7.86 -2.55
CA VAL A 251 13.71 -7.61 -1.63
C VAL A 251 13.69 -6.22 -1.00
N ARG A 252 12.74 -5.34 -1.34
CA ARG A 252 12.66 -3.96 -0.82
C ARG A 252 12.84 -3.89 0.69
N ARG A 253 12.09 -4.73 1.42
CA ARG A 253 12.10 -4.76 2.87
C ARG A 253 13.42 -5.27 3.44
N ASP A 254 14.00 -6.28 2.82
CA ASP A 254 15.29 -6.83 3.24
C ASP A 254 16.41 -5.83 2.98
N MET A 255 16.38 -5.14 1.83
CA MET A 255 17.29 -4.05 1.51
C MET A 255 17.20 -2.93 2.57
N ALA A 256 15.99 -2.47 2.92
CA ALA A 256 15.79 -1.47 3.97
C ALA A 256 16.42 -1.91 5.31
N ARG A 257 16.22 -3.17 5.70
CA ARG A 257 16.86 -3.73 6.90
C ARG A 257 18.39 -3.68 6.82
N PHE A 258 18.99 -3.98 5.67
CA PHE A 258 20.45 -3.89 5.52
C PHE A 258 20.96 -2.45 5.57
N PHE A 259 20.20 -1.48 5.07
CA PHE A 259 20.52 -0.06 5.23
C PHE A 259 20.48 0.35 6.70
N ASP A 260 19.43 -0.03 7.44
CA ASP A 260 19.32 0.28 8.87
C ASP A 260 20.52 -0.27 9.66
N VAL A 261 20.91 -1.52 9.37
CA VAL A 261 22.06 -2.16 10.02
C VAL A 261 23.38 -1.46 9.63
N ALA A 262 23.56 -1.09 8.37
CA ALA A 262 24.77 -0.40 7.92
C ALA A 262 24.91 0.98 8.59
N VAL A 263 23.82 1.74 8.67
CA VAL A 263 23.78 3.04 9.36
C VAL A 263 24.12 2.90 10.83
N GLN A 264 23.58 1.88 11.52
CA GLN A 264 23.90 1.59 12.92
C GLN A 264 25.39 1.24 13.13
N GLN A 265 26.01 0.61 12.13
CA GLN A 265 27.43 0.24 12.16
C GLN A 265 28.37 1.36 11.69
N GLY A 266 27.82 2.49 11.22
CA GLY A 266 28.61 3.59 10.64
C GLY A 266 29.20 3.25 9.26
N GLU A 267 28.65 2.24 8.59
CA GLU A 267 29.04 1.83 7.24
C GLU A 267 28.09 2.43 6.19
N THR A 268 28.63 2.76 5.01
CA THR A 268 27.82 3.15 3.86
C THR A 268 27.58 1.93 2.97
N LEU A 269 26.33 1.53 2.82
CA LEU A 269 25.94 0.44 1.92
C LEU A 269 25.41 1.00 0.60
N THR A 270 25.82 0.44 -0.53
CA THR A 270 25.22 0.81 -1.83
C THR A 270 23.95 0.02 -2.11
N MET A 271 23.10 0.54 -3.01
CA MET A 271 21.84 -0.12 -3.38
C MET A 271 22.05 -1.50 -4.02
N ASP A 272 23.08 -1.64 -4.87
CA ASP A 272 23.51 -2.92 -5.45
C ASP A 272 23.95 -3.94 -4.39
N GLU A 273 24.74 -3.50 -3.41
CA GLU A 273 25.21 -4.39 -2.34
C GLU A 273 24.05 -4.83 -1.44
N ALA A 274 23.15 -3.91 -1.09
CA ALA A 274 21.93 -4.23 -0.36
C ALA A 274 21.08 -5.24 -1.14
N TYR A 275 20.91 -5.06 -2.45
CA TYR A 275 20.17 -5.99 -3.32
C TYR A 275 20.79 -7.38 -3.34
N ARG A 276 22.12 -7.48 -3.53
CA ARG A 276 22.82 -8.78 -3.55
C ARG A 276 22.74 -9.50 -2.20
N ARG A 277 22.89 -8.76 -1.10
CA ARG A 277 22.72 -9.30 0.26
C ARG A 277 21.28 -9.77 0.49
N ALA A 278 20.30 -9.03 0.01
CA ALA A 278 18.90 -9.41 0.12
C ALA A 278 18.55 -10.66 -0.71
N LEU A 279 19.09 -10.78 -1.93
CA LEU A 279 18.96 -12.00 -2.72
C LEU A 279 19.59 -13.21 -2.02
N SER A 280 20.73 -13.05 -1.34
CA SER A 280 21.39 -14.17 -0.66
C SER A 280 20.61 -14.67 0.55
N THR A 281 19.80 -13.81 1.18
CA THR A 281 18.91 -14.19 2.29
C THR A 281 17.58 -14.82 1.84
N ARG A 282 17.28 -14.85 0.54
CA ARG A 282 16.00 -15.31 -0.01
C ARG A 282 16.13 -16.63 -0.79
N PRO A 283 16.04 -17.81 -0.12
CA PRO A 283 16.22 -19.11 -0.77
C PRO A 283 15.12 -19.45 -1.78
N ASP A 284 13.94 -18.85 -1.65
CA ASP A 284 12.81 -18.90 -2.58
C ASP A 284 13.19 -18.30 -3.95
N ILE A 285 13.69 -17.07 -3.96
CA ILE A 285 14.13 -16.37 -5.19
C ILE A 285 15.35 -17.07 -5.80
N LEU A 286 16.31 -17.48 -4.96
CA LEU A 286 17.51 -18.18 -5.45
C LEU A 286 17.16 -19.46 -6.20
N LYS A 287 16.17 -20.23 -5.72
CA LYS A 287 15.69 -21.44 -6.41
C LYS A 287 15.09 -21.11 -7.78
N ILE A 288 14.32 -20.02 -7.90
CA ILE A 288 13.75 -19.58 -9.18
C ILE A 288 14.87 -19.24 -10.18
N ILE A 289 15.85 -18.44 -9.76
CA ILE A 289 17.00 -18.07 -10.59
C ILE A 289 17.76 -19.32 -11.05
N GLN A 290 18.00 -20.27 -10.15
CA GLN A 290 18.66 -21.55 -10.46
C GLN A 290 17.85 -22.39 -11.45
N ASN A 291 16.55 -22.55 -11.22
CA ASN A 291 15.64 -23.31 -12.08
C ASN A 291 15.59 -22.72 -13.49
N ARG A 292 15.55 -21.38 -13.61
CA ARG A 292 15.56 -20.69 -14.90
C ARG A 292 16.89 -20.87 -15.62
N ASN A 293 18.01 -20.76 -14.91
CA ASN A 293 19.35 -20.98 -15.48
C ASN A 293 19.53 -22.42 -15.99
N ASN A 294 19.03 -23.41 -15.24
CA ASN A 294 19.05 -24.82 -15.65
C ASN A 294 18.17 -25.05 -16.88
N SER A 295 16.97 -24.45 -16.91
CA SER A 295 16.05 -24.56 -18.04
C SER A 295 16.63 -23.94 -19.32
N ARG A 296 17.28 -22.77 -19.23
CA ARG A 296 17.98 -22.13 -20.35
C ARG A 296 19.12 -23.01 -20.89
N ARG A 297 19.99 -23.51 -20.01
CA ARG A 297 21.09 -24.41 -20.41
C ARG A 297 20.59 -25.69 -21.09
N ASN A 298 19.51 -26.28 -20.59
CA ASN A 298 18.90 -27.45 -21.22
C ASN A 298 18.33 -27.12 -22.61
N GLN A 299 17.70 -25.96 -22.77
CA GLN A 299 17.19 -25.51 -24.07
C GLN A 299 18.34 -25.26 -25.07
N ASP A 300 19.43 -24.62 -24.64
CA ASP A 300 20.61 -24.40 -25.48
C ASP A 300 21.29 -25.71 -25.91
N ALA A 301 21.37 -26.68 -24.99
CA ALA A 301 21.90 -28.02 -25.26
C ALA A 301 21.02 -28.81 -26.25
N VAL A 302 19.70 -28.75 -26.10
CA VAL A 302 18.76 -29.41 -27.03
C VAL A 302 18.79 -28.72 -28.40
N GLY A 303 18.83 -27.39 -28.44
CA GLY A 303 18.91 -26.61 -29.68
C GLY A 303 20.20 -26.89 -30.46
N SER A 304 21.35 -26.94 -29.77
CA SER A 304 22.63 -27.29 -30.39
C SER A 304 22.67 -28.75 -30.88
N ALA A 305 22.12 -29.71 -30.13
CA ALA A 305 22.01 -31.10 -30.55
C ALA A 305 21.07 -31.29 -31.77
N GLN A 306 19.95 -30.57 -31.82
CA GLN A 306 19.04 -30.60 -32.97
C GLN A 306 19.66 -29.96 -34.22
N ALA A 307 20.44 -28.88 -34.06
CA ALA A 307 21.19 -28.26 -35.16
C ALA A 307 22.28 -29.20 -35.71
N ALA A 308 23.00 -29.92 -34.84
CA ALA A 308 24.00 -30.92 -35.23
C ALA A 308 23.37 -32.17 -35.89
N GLY A 309 22.20 -32.61 -35.43
CA GLY A 309 21.46 -33.74 -36.02
C GLY A 309 20.91 -33.45 -37.43
N ARG A 310 20.59 -32.19 -37.74
CA ARG A 310 20.12 -31.75 -39.07
C ARG A 310 21.26 -31.56 -40.09
N SER A 311 22.50 -31.55 -39.63
CA SER A 311 23.69 -31.33 -40.47
C SER A 311 24.47 -32.61 -40.78
N VAL A 312 23.87 -33.79 -40.54
CA VAL A 312 24.37 -35.07 -41.08
C VAL A 312 23.74 -35.30 -42.46
N PRO A 313 24.44 -35.05 -43.58
CA PRO A 313 23.94 -35.44 -44.89
C PRO A 313 23.82 -36.96 -44.96
N GLN A 314 22.62 -37.42 -45.28
CA GLN A 314 22.33 -38.80 -45.67
C GLN A 314 23.00 -39.08 -47.02
N ASN A 315 24.33 -39.23 -47.04
CA ASN A 315 25.04 -39.76 -48.19
C ASN A 315 25.43 -41.21 -47.89
N SER A 316 24.55 -42.09 -48.31
CA SER A 316 24.79 -43.52 -48.49
C SER A 316 26.01 -43.76 -49.39
N SER A 317 27.00 -44.48 -48.85
CA SER A 317 27.93 -45.42 -49.48
C SER A 317 29.38 -45.16 -49.09
N VAL A 318 29.88 -45.85 -48.05
CA VAL A 318 31.17 -46.54 -47.99
C VAL A 318 31.10 -47.56 -46.84
N ALA A 319 31.72 -48.72 -47.07
CA ALA A 319 31.71 -49.96 -46.31
C ALA A 319 31.90 -49.85 -44.78
N ALA A 320 31.31 -50.84 -44.12
CA ALA A 320 31.17 -51.03 -42.69
C ALA A 320 32.49 -51.18 -41.91
N GLN A 321 32.54 -50.53 -40.75
CA GLN A 321 33.21 -51.05 -39.56
C GLN A 321 32.29 -50.76 -38.36
N ALA A 322 31.75 -51.80 -37.73
CA ALA A 322 30.80 -51.67 -36.63
C ALA A 322 31.45 -50.98 -35.40
N PRO A 323 30.73 -50.07 -34.70
CA PRO A 323 31.21 -49.50 -33.44
C PRO A 323 31.15 -50.55 -32.32
N ALA A 324 32.16 -50.53 -31.43
CA ALA A 324 32.21 -51.41 -30.27
C ALA A 324 31.08 -51.06 -29.26
N PRO A 325 30.43 -52.06 -28.65
CA PRO A 325 29.27 -51.83 -27.77
C PRO A 325 29.69 -51.17 -26.47
N THR A 326 29.03 -50.06 -26.11
CA THR A 326 29.29 -49.28 -24.89
C THR A 326 28.54 -49.80 -23.65
N SER A 327 27.79 -50.90 -23.78
CA SER A 327 27.08 -51.53 -22.66
C SER A 327 27.05 -53.05 -22.81
N MET A 328 27.03 -53.77 -21.69
CA MET A 328 26.98 -55.24 -21.66
C MET A 328 25.75 -55.81 -22.38
N ARG A 329 24.62 -55.08 -22.37
CA ARG A 329 23.42 -55.45 -23.13
C ARG A 329 23.67 -55.38 -24.64
N GLY A 330 24.31 -54.31 -25.11
CA GLY A 330 24.68 -54.18 -26.52
C GLY A 330 25.67 -55.25 -26.97
N ALA A 331 26.58 -55.68 -26.09
CA ALA A 331 27.50 -56.76 -26.38
C ALA A 331 26.80 -58.13 -26.51
N LEU A 332 25.75 -58.38 -25.73
CA LEU A 332 24.97 -59.62 -25.80
C LEU A 332 24.05 -59.67 -27.02
N GLU A 333 23.42 -58.54 -27.38
CA GLU A 333 22.60 -58.43 -28.60
C GLU A 333 23.45 -58.64 -29.86
N GLN A 334 24.64 -58.05 -29.91
CA GLN A 334 25.56 -58.22 -31.03
C GLN A 334 26.13 -59.64 -31.16
N ALA A 335 26.31 -60.35 -30.05
CA ALA A 335 26.76 -61.76 -30.06
C ALA A 335 25.65 -62.73 -30.48
N TRP A 336 24.38 -62.32 -30.41
CA TRP A 336 23.24 -63.15 -30.80
C TRP A 336 22.86 -63.00 -32.27
N GLU A 337 23.17 -61.86 -32.88
CA GLU A 337 23.01 -61.63 -34.33
C GLU A 337 24.05 -62.39 -35.19
N ASP A 338 25.12 -62.93 -34.58
CA ASP A 338 26.25 -63.58 -35.27
C ASP A 338 26.16 -65.14 -35.27
N VAL A 339 24.99 -65.73 -34.98
CA VAL A 339 24.69 -67.19 -35.01
C VAL A 339 23.57 -67.51 -35.98
#